data_AF-A0A5E4VJT7-F1
#
_entry.id   AF-A0A5E4VJT7-F1
#
_cell.length_a   1.000
_cell.length_b   1.000
_cell.length_c   1.000
_cell.angle_alpha   90.00
_cell.angle_beta   90.00
_cell.angle_gamma   90.00
#
_symmetry.space_group_name_H-M   'P 1'
#
loop_
_entity.id
_entity.type
_entity.pdbx_description
1 polymer ?
#
loop_
_entity_poly.entity_id
_entity_poly.type
_entity_poly.pdbx_seq_one_letter_code
_entity_poly.pdbx_strand_id
1 'polypeptide(L)'
;MTRRNIRFAPLIFSAMALVGALGASPAIAQYVGPSAGTAMTGSVVVPSAMPHIATIGQALNAPDDAMAVIEGYIVNRLRHEHYTFRDDTGRTIVIELDDKYLPPGHQINDKTRVRITGEVDRHHLRANDIDVKRIEILQ
;
A
#
# COMPACT_ATOMS: atom_id res chain seq x y z
N MET A 1 1.88 -71.48 57.94
CA MET A 1 1.81 -72.22 56.66
C MET A 1 0.78 -71.52 55.77
N THR A 2 1.03 -71.45 54.45
CA THR A 2 0.03 -71.21 53.37
C THR A 2 -0.64 -69.83 53.24
N ARG A 3 -0.44 -69.21 52.07
CA ARG A 3 -1.19 -68.05 51.53
C ARG A 3 -2.54 -68.51 50.94
N ARG A 4 -3.48 -67.59 50.67
CA ARG A 4 -3.83 -67.13 49.30
C ARG A 4 -5.14 -66.29 49.25
N ASN A 5 -5.07 -65.29 48.36
CA ASN A 5 -6.05 -64.38 47.71
C ASN A 5 -7.53 -64.88 47.60
N ILE A 6 -8.57 -64.12 47.22
CA ILE A 6 -8.76 -63.23 46.04
C ILE A 6 -9.87 -62.17 46.31
N ARG A 7 -9.86 -61.05 45.55
CA ARG A 7 -10.77 -59.89 45.64
C ARG A 7 -12.04 -60.01 44.77
N PHE A 8 -13.15 -59.46 45.26
CA PHE A 8 -14.37 -59.02 44.53
C PHE A 8 -15.05 -57.92 45.38
N ALA A 9 -15.92 -57.01 44.88
CA ALA A 9 -16.08 -56.39 43.55
C ALA A 9 -16.99 -55.13 43.69
N PRO A 10 -16.81 -54.04 42.90
CA PRO A 10 -17.74 -52.90 42.88
C PRO A 10 -18.89 -53.15 41.88
N LEU A 11 -20.16 -52.82 42.13
CA LEU A 11 -20.78 -51.48 42.36
C LEU A 11 -20.53 -50.50 41.19
N ILE A 12 -21.52 -49.84 40.55
CA ILE A 12 -22.98 -50.00 40.43
C ILE A 12 -23.44 -49.30 39.10
N PHE A 13 -24.74 -49.37 38.79
CA PHE A 13 -25.53 -48.44 37.97
C PHE A 13 -25.04 -48.08 36.54
N SER A 14 -25.80 -48.55 35.55
CA SER A 14 -25.87 -47.92 34.23
C SER A 14 -27.31 -47.92 33.72
N ALA A 15 -27.95 -46.75 33.78
CA ALA A 15 -29.22 -46.45 33.12
C ALA A 15 -29.42 -44.93 33.06
N MET A 16 -29.27 -44.35 31.86
CA MET A 16 -30.31 -43.57 31.17
C MET A 16 -29.68 -42.88 29.94
N ALA A 17 -30.24 -43.12 28.76
CA ALA A 17 -29.78 -42.48 27.53
C ALA A 17 -30.32 -41.05 27.43
N LEU A 18 -29.49 -40.12 26.93
CA LEU A 18 -29.97 -38.86 26.38
C LEU A 18 -29.33 -38.64 25.01
N VAL A 19 -30.18 -38.43 24.01
CA VAL A 19 -29.78 -38.19 22.61
C VAL A 19 -29.30 -36.75 22.45
N GLY A 20 -28.15 -36.56 21.80
CA GLY A 20 -27.59 -35.24 21.51
C GLY A 20 -26.69 -35.27 20.28
N ALA A 21 -27.28 -35.29 19.09
CA ALA A 21 -26.54 -35.28 17.83
C ALA A 21 -26.04 -33.85 17.51
N LEU A 22 -24.78 -33.56 17.86
CA LEU A 22 -24.10 -32.33 17.48
C LEU A 22 -23.42 -32.51 16.11
N GLY A 23 -24.15 -32.17 15.05
CA GLY A 23 -23.57 -32.08 13.71
C GLY A 23 -22.64 -30.87 13.60
N ALA A 24 -21.34 -31.11 13.44
CA ALA A 24 -20.36 -30.05 13.20
C ALA A 24 -20.42 -29.59 11.74
N SER A 25 -21.18 -28.53 11.46
CA SER A 25 -21.12 -27.82 10.18
C SER A 25 -19.76 -27.13 10.03
N PRO A 26 -19.04 -27.28 8.90
CA PRO A 26 -17.86 -26.47 8.64
C PRO A 26 -18.29 -25.02 8.42
N ALA A 27 -17.88 -24.13 9.33
CA ALA A 27 -18.05 -22.69 9.17
C ALA A 27 -17.08 -22.19 8.08
N ILE A 28 -17.50 -22.24 6.82
CA ILE A 28 -16.77 -21.61 5.72
C ILE A 28 -16.96 -20.10 5.86
N ALA A 29 -15.94 -19.42 6.39
CA ALA A 29 -15.92 -17.96 6.51
C ALA A 29 -15.83 -17.33 5.11
N GLN A 30 -16.98 -17.09 4.48
CA GLN A 30 -17.06 -16.37 3.21
C GLN A 30 -16.83 -14.87 3.46
N TYR A 31 -15.59 -14.43 3.27
CA TYR A 31 -15.22 -13.02 3.29
C TYR A 31 -15.89 -12.29 2.11
N VAL A 32 -16.90 -11.47 2.42
CA VAL A 32 -17.56 -10.58 1.45
C VAL A 32 -16.84 -9.22 1.48
N GLY A 33 -15.65 -9.18 0.89
CA GLY A 33 -14.96 -7.93 0.56
C GLY A 33 -15.43 -7.34 -0.78
N PRO A 34 -14.96 -6.13 -1.16
CA PRO A 34 -15.32 -5.51 -2.43
C PRO A 34 -14.95 -6.42 -3.61
N SER A 35 -15.96 -6.86 -4.36
CA SER A 35 -15.75 -7.74 -5.51
C SER A 35 -15.20 -6.94 -6.69
N ALA A 36 -13.88 -6.89 -6.82
CA ALA A 36 -13.24 -6.41 -8.04
C ALA A 36 -13.66 -7.32 -9.21
N GLY A 37 -14.19 -6.71 -10.29
CA GLY A 37 -14.76 -7.46 -11.41
C GLY A 37 -13.75 -8.42 -12.05
N THR A 38 -14.24 -9.60 -12.44
CA THR A 38 -13.43 -10.71 -12.97
C THR A 38 -12.70 -10.32 -14.25
N ALA A 39 -11.44 -9.91 -14.14
CA ALA A 39 -10.52 -9.88 -15.27
C ALA A 39 -10.16 -11.33 -15.65
N MET A 40 -10.47 -11.73 -16.88
CA MET A 40 -10.01 -13.01 -17.45
C MET A 40 -8.48 -13.06 -17.47
N THR A 41 -7.95 -14.28 -17.35
CA THR A 41 -6.53 -14.64 -17.52
C THR A 41 -5.58 -14.21 -16.40
N GLY A 42 -5.36 -15.13 -15.47
CA GLY A 42 -4.02 -15.49 -14.95
C GLY A 42 -3.26 -14.52 -14.05
N SER A 43 -3.71 -13.28 -13.88
CA SER A 43 -3.06 -12.31 -13.00
C SER A 43 -3.86 -12.13 -11.71
N VAL A 44 -3.23 -12.44 -10.57
CA VAL A 44 -3.77 -12.05 -9.25
C VAL A 44 -3.61 -10.54 -9.12
N VAL A 45 -4.66 -9.80 -9.46
CA VAL A 45 -4.76 -8.37 -9.16
C VAL A 45 -4.94 -8.23 -7.65
N VAL A 46 -3.83 -8.25 -6.92
CA VAL A 46 -3.79 -7.75 -5.54
C VAL A 46 -4.12 -6.26 -5.62
N PRO A 47 -5.18 -5.76 -4.96
CA PRO A 47 -5.41 -4.33 -4.88
C PRO A 47 -4.38 -3.73 -3.92
N SER A 48 -3.16 -3.52 -4.43
CA SER A 48 -2.14 -2.67 -3.81
C SER A 48 -2.58 -1.22 -3.90
N ALA A 49 -3.67 -0.89 -3.21
CA ALA A 49 -4.09 0.47 -2.92
C ALA A 49 -3.15 1.08 -1.87
N MET A 50 -1.87 1.21 -2.24
CA MET A 50 -1.02 2.20 -1.59
C MET A 50 -1.70 3.56 -1.76
N PRO A 51 -1.76 4.41 -0.72
CA PRO A 51 -2.41 5.71 -0.81
C PRO A 51 -1.72 6.54 -1.90
N HIS A 52 -2.38 6.66 -3.05
CA HIS A 52 -1.77 7.28 -4.23
C HIS A 52 -1.80 8.80 -4.08
N ILE A 53 -0.69 9.37 -3.58
CA ILE A 53 -0.46 10.81 -3.53
C ILE A 53 -0.34 11.30 -4.99
N ALA A 54 -1.44 11.84 -5.52
CA ALA A 54 -1.60 12.24 -6.91
C ALA A 54 -1.45 13.75 -7.13
N THR A 55 -1.37 14.54 -6.06
CA THR A 55 -1.38 16.01 -6.09
C THR A 55 -0.43 16.58 -5.04
N ILE A 56 0.08 17.79 -5.27
CA ILE A 56 0.92 18.52 -4.31
C ILE A 56 0.14 18.79 -3.02
N GLY A 57 -1.17 19.06 -3.12
CA GLY A 57 -2.04 19.24 -1.95
C GLY A 57 -2.10 18.01 -1.04
N GLN A 58 -2.01 16.80 -1.60
CA GLN A 58 -1.90 15.57 -0.81
C GLN A 58 -0.47 15.38 -0.27
N ALA A 59 0.56 15.63 -1.09
CA ALA A 59 1.96 15.50 -0.69
C ALA A 59 2.29 16.38 0.54
N LEU A 60 1.82 17.63 0.57
CA LEU A 60 2.01 18.53 1.72
C LEU A 60 1.40 18.03 3.04
N ASN A 61 0.45 17.10 2.98
CA ASN A 61 -0.20 16.48 4.15
C ASN A 61 0.31 15.04 4.42
N ALA A 62 1.20 14.52 3.58
CA ALA A 62 1.76 13.19 3.71
C ALA A 62 2.70 13.08 4.93
N PRO A 63 2.97 11.85 5.41
CA PRO A 63 4.13 11.60 6.25
C PRO A 63 5.43 11.82 5.45
N ASP A 64 6.54 11.89 6.18
CA ASP A 64 7.90 11.83 5.65
C ASP A 64 8.13 10.49 4.92
N ASP A 65 9.09 10.44 3.99
CA ASP A 65 9.41 9.27 3.13
C ASP A 65 8.23 8.75 2.28
N ALA A 66 7.13 9.52 2.14
CA ALA A 66 5.94 9.04 1.46
C ALA A 66 6.12 9.02 -0.07
N MET A 67 5.98 7.86 -0.70
CA MET A 67 6.00 7.75 -2.16
C MET A 67 4.82 8.49 -2.82
N ALA A 68 5.13 9.47 -3.67
CA ALA A 68 4.19 10.24 -4.46
C ALA A 68 4.38 10.03 -5.97
N VAL A 69 3.28 10.12 -6.72
CA VAL A 69 3.25 10.01 -8.18
C VAL A 69 2.35 11.13 -8.72
N ILE A 70 2.96 12.22 -9.19
CA ILE A 70 2.26 13.47 -9.48
C ILE A 70 2.46 13.86 -10.95
N GLU A 71 1.39 14.26 -11.62
CA GLU A 71 1.43 14.78 -12.99
C GLU A 71 1.38 16.31 -13.00
N GLY A 72 2.10 16.93 -13.94
CA GLY A 72 2.23 18.38 -14.00
C GLY A 72 3.36 18.84 -14.92
N TYR A 73 3.96 19.97 -14.57
CA TYR A 73 4.91 20.72 -15.41
C TYR A 73 6.09 21.24 -14.59
N ILE A 74 7.30 21.16 -15.13
CA ILE A 74 8.47 21.87 -14.59
C ILE A 74 8.44 23.30 -15.12
N VAL A 75 8.14 24.27 -14.25
CA VAL A 75 7.89 25.66 -14.66
C VAL A 75 9.10 26.59 -14.50
N ASN A 76 10.06 26.25 -13.65
CA ASN A 76 11.29 27.03 -13.47
C ASN A 76 12.43 26.19 -12.89
N ARG A 77 13.69 26.57 -13.16
CA ARG A 77 14.88 26.07 -12.46
C ARG A 77 15.26 27.07 -11.38
N LEU A 78 15.38 26.63 -10.12
CA LEU A 78 15.73 27.51 -9.00
C LEU A 78 17.25 27.56 -8.78
N ARG A 79 17.92 26.40 -8.87
CA ARG A 79 19.38 26.24 -8.78
C ARG A 79 19.79 24.93 -9.49
N HIS A 80 21.03 24.46 -9.32
CA HIS A 80 21.41 23.11 -9.75
C HIS A 80 20.48 22.08 -9.08
N GLU A 81 20.00 21.08 -9.82
CA GLU A 81 19.08 19.99 -9.39
C GLU A 81 17.72 20.37 -8.75
N HIS A 82 17.49 21.61 -8.29
CA HIS A 82 16.20 22.01 -7.71
C HIS A 82 15.35 22.84 -8.69
N TYR A 83 14.10 22.41 -8.88
CA TYR A 83 13.15 22.99 -9.83
C TYR A 83 11.82 23.32 -9.15
N THR A 84 11.05 24.23 -9.74
CA THR A 84 9.64 24.44 -9.37
C THR A 84 8.77 23.54 -10.24
N PHE A 85 8.00 22.66 -9.59
CA PHE A 85 7.02 21.81 -10.23
C PHE A 85 5.61 22.32 -9.95
N ARG A 86 4.73 22.30 -10.95
CA ARG A 86 3.31 22.70 -10.84
C ARG A 86 2.41 21.53 -11.21
N ASP A 87 1.51 21.14 -10.31
CA ASP A 87 0.51 20.10 -10.59
C ASP A 87 -0.68 20.65 -11.40
N ASP A 88 -1.53 19.75 -11.90
CA ASP A 88 -2.75 20.12 -12.64
C ASP A 88 -3.78 20.89 -11.78
N THR A 89 -3.64 20.91 -10.44
CA THR A 89 -4.45 21.75 -9.54
C THR A 89 -3.96 23.21 -9.47
N GLY A 90 -2.84 23.51 -10.13
CA GLY A 90 -2.20 24.82 -10.14
C GLY A 90 -1.35 25.11 -8.90
N ARG A 91 -1.16 24.14 -7.99
CA ARG A 91 -0.24 24.27 -6.86
C ARG A 91 1.20 24.09 -7.32
N THR A 92 2.15 24.65 -6.57
CA THR A 92 3.58 24.51 -6.84
C THR A 92 4.35 23.99 -5.64
N ILE A 93 5.37 23.18 -5.88
CA ILE A 93 6.33 22.70 -4.89
C ILE A 93 7.75 22.75 -5.47
N VAL A 94 8.77 22.72 -4.60
CA VAL A 94 10.15 22.46 -5.02
C VAL A 94 10.32 20.95 -5.22
N ILE A 95 11.01 20.57 -6.28
CA ILE A 95 11.43 19.18 -6.52
C ILE A 95 12.94 19.13 -6.61
N GLU A 96 13.52 18.06 -6.10
CA GLU A 96 14.93 17.70 -6.30
C GLU A 96 14.99 16.66 -7.42
N LEU A 97 15.73 16.97 -8.49
CA LEU A 97 15.84 16.14 -9.69
C LEU A 97 17.31 16.13 -10.13
N ASP A 98 18.02 15.12 -9.65
CA ASP A 98 19.41 14.81 -10.02
C ASP A 98 19.52 14.60 -11.54
N ASP A 99 20.61 15.13 -12.13
CA ASP A 99 20.86 15.08 -13.58
C ASP A 99 20.85 13.63 -14.13
N LYS A 100 21.11 12.60 -13.31
CA LYS A 100 21.04 11.17 -13.67
C LYS A 100 19.62 10.66 -14.00
N TYR A 101 18.59 11.36 -13.54
CA TYR A 101 17.19 11.01 -13.79
C TYR A 101 16.60 11.77 -14.99
N LEU A 102 17.29 12.80 -15.52
CA LEU A 102 16.82 13.55 -16.68
C LEU A 102 16.80 12.64 -17.93
N PRO A 103 15.71 12.64 -18.72
CA PRO A 103 15.65 11.85 -19.95
C PRO A 103 16.68 12.34 -20.97
N PRO A 104 17.62 11.51 -21.42
CA PRO A 104 18.70 11.96 -22.30
C PRO A 104 18.15 12.50 -23.62
N GLY A 105 18.73 13.60 -24.09
CA GLY A 105 18.36 14.25 -25.36
C GLY A 105 17.02 14.99 -25.37
N HIS A 106 16.29 15.04 -24.25
CA HIS A 106 14.99 15.73 -24.17
C HIS A 106 15.10 17.07 -23.44
N GLN A 107 14.52 18.12 -24.04
CA GLN A 107 14.33 19.40 -23.34
C GLN A 107 12.94 19.42 -22.69
N ILE A 108 12.91 19.30 -21.37
CA ILE A 108 11.69 19.54 -20.57
C ILE A 108 11.54 21.06 -20.39
N ASN A 109 10.37 21.58 -20.76
CA ASN A 109 10.02 22.99 -20.60
C ASN A 109 8.65 23.15 -19.90
N ASP A 110 8.22 24.39 -19.72
CA ASP A 110 6.98 24.79 -19.03
C ASP A 110 5.69 24.27 -19.69
N LYS A 111 5.78 23.74 -20.90
CA LYS A 111 4.69 23.13 -21.68
C LYS A 111 4.80 21.61 -21.78
N THR A 112 5.93 21.03 -21.40
CA THR A 112 6.12 19.57 -21.34
C THR A 112 5.39 19.02 -20.13
N ARG A 113 4.30 18.28 -20.36
CA ARG A 113 3.63 17.55 -19.27
C ARG A 113 4.48 16.34 -18.89
N VAL A 114 4.72 16.16 -17.60
CA VAL A 114 5.53 15.08 -17.05
C VAL A 114 4.83 14.43 -15.87
N ARG A 115 5.13 13.16 -15.63
CA ARG A 115 4.83 12.46 -14.38
C ARG A 115 6.12 12.33 -13.59
N ILE A 116 6.13 12.79 -12.35
CA ILE A 116 7.24 12.55 -11.41
C ILE A 116 6.83 11.46 -10.42
N THR A 117 7.78 10.60 -10.06
CA THR A 117 7.66 9.66 -8.96
C THR A 117 8.82 9.91 -8.00
N GLY A 118 8.52 10.18 -6.74
CA GLY A 118 9.50 10.58 -5.74
C GLY A 118 9.03 10.37 -4.31
N GLU A 119 9.94 10.58 -3.37
CA GLU A 119 9.67 10.56 -1.93
C GLU A 119 9.29 11.99 -1.48
N VAL A 120 8.34 12.13 -0.55
CA VAL A 120 8.00 13.43 0.04
C VAL A 120 8.90 13.68 1.24
N ASP A 121 9.81 14.65 1.09
CA ASP A 121 10.71 15.09 2.15
C ASP A 121 10.04 16.19 2.97
N ARG A 122 9.78 15.89 4.25
CA ARG A 122 9.10 16.79 5.17
C ARG A 122 10.08 17.43 6.12
N HIS A 123 10.09 18.75 6.17
CA HIS A 123 11.09 19.48 6.92
C HIS A 123 10.49 20.37 8.00
N HIS A 124 11.13 20.38 9.18
CA HIS A 124 10.68 21.17 10.32
C HIS A 124 11.11 22.64 10.24
N LEU A 125 12.18 22.95 9.49
CA LEU A 125 12.84 24.27 9.47
C LEU A 125 12.93 24.90 8.06
N ARG A 126 12.64 24.13 7.00
CA ARG A 126 12.61 24.57 5.60
C ARG A 126 11.30 24.12 4.95
N ALA A 127 11.02 24.60 3.74
CA ALA A 127 9.88 24.11 2.97
C ALA A 127 10.03 22.60 2.66
N ASN A 128 8.91 21.90 2.49
CA ASN A 128 8.91 20.52 2.01
C ASN A 128 9.22 20.47 0.50
N ASP A 129 9.87 19.40 0.08
CA ASP A 129 10.28 19.11 -1.29
C ASP A 129 9.71 17.75 -1.73
N ILE A 130 10.00 17.36 -2.97
CA ILE A 130 9.83 15.98 -3.44
C ILE A 130 11.12 15.51 -4.10
N ASP A 131 11.64 14.41 -3.61
CA ASP A 131 12.91 13.81 -3.99
C ASP A 131 12.68 12.85 -5.17
N VAL A 132 12.86 13.33 -6.41
CA VAL A 132 12.40 12.64 -7.62
C VAL A 132 13.35 11.49 -7.97
N LYS A 133 12.84 10.26 -7.91
CA LYS A 133 13.58 9.04 -8.30
C LYS A 133 13.29 8.59 -9.74
N ARG A 134 12.25 9.13 -10.38
CA ARG A 134 11.86 8.86 -11.77
C ARG A 134 11.04 10.03 -12.34
N ILE A 135 11.29 10.36 -13.60
CA ILE A 135 10.48 11.28 -14.38
C ILE A 135 10.10 10.64 -15.73
N GLU A 136 8.86 10.80 -16.15
CA GLU A 136 8.30 10.32 -17.41
C GLU A 136 7.73 11.50 -18.18
N ILE A 137 8.09 11.66 -19.45
CA ILE A 137 7.48 12.66 -20.33
C ILE A 137 6.15 12.08 -20.84
N LEU A 138 5.06 12.81 -20.64
CA LEU A 138 3.74 12.45 -21.14
C LEU A 138 3.53 13.11 -22.52
N GLN A 139 3.09 12.31 -23.49
CA GLN A 139 2.79 12.74 -24.87
C GLN A 139 1.31 13.07 -25.05
#